data_AF-A0A151X1L1-F1
#
_entry.id   AF-A0A151X1L1-F1
#
_cell.length_a   1.000
_cell.length_b   1.000
_cell.length_c   1.000
_cell.angle_alpha   90.00
_cell.angle_beta   90.00
_cell.angle_gamma   90.00
#
_symmetry.space_group_name_H-M   'P 1'
#
loop_
_entity.id
_entity.type
_entity.pdbx_description
1 polymer ?
#
loop_
_entity_poly.entity_id
_entity_poly.type
_entity_poly.pdbx_seq_one_letter_code
_entity_poly.pdbx_strand_id
1 'polypeptide(L)'
;MEIQGKTALITGGANGIGYCTARELLRSGAKAVAIIDLPDSNGENAITELEKEFGANHAIFLIGDVANAEELTACFKKTIESFGTLDIVINNAGIMNDAEWEPMVDVNYKGVVRGTILGLNHMGKHKGGKGGTIVNMSSIIGLQGNPIAPIYAGTSFAVVGFTSSLLTFYEKTGVRVLLICPGLTTTGLASKFMSSKVYAMDLLDDEIAAKEMTTMESQSPEHVATAIVELIEKGGNGAVFVSENDQPAYAVQLPIYTDLKISV
;
A
#
# COMPACT_ATOMS: atom_id res chain seq x y z
N MET A 1 -3.52 17.35 -0.06
CA MET A 1 -3.50 17.61 -1.53
C MET A 1 -4.90 17.36 -2.03
N GLU A 2 -5.48 18.23 -2.86
CA GLU A 2 -6.76 17.93 -3.51
C GLU A 2 -6.59 16.84 -4.57
N ILE A 3 -7.45 15.81 -4.55
CA ILE A 3 -7.43 14.69 -5.50
C ILE A 3 -7.99 15.09 -6.87
N GLN A 4 -8.83 16.13 -6.92
CA GLN A 4 -9.45 16.60 -8.16
C GLN A 4 -8.41 16.85 -9.26
N GLY A 5 -8.60 16.16 -10.40
CA GLY A 5 -7.75 16.29 -11.58
C GLY A 5 -6.38 15.59 -11.48
N LYS A 6 -6.11 14.84 -10.42
CA LYS A 6 -4.85 14.11 -10.20
C LYS A 6 -4.81 12.76 -10.88
N THR A 7 -3.61 12.30 -11.23
CA THR A 7 -3.41 10.94 -11.75
C THR A 7 -2.72 10.06 -10.72
N ALA A 8 -3.17 8.81 -10.60
CA ALA A 8 -2.64 7.87 -9.63
C ALA A 8 -2.13 6.58 -10.28
N LEU A 9 -1.13 5.96 -9.67
CA LEU A 9 -0.65 4.62 -9.96
C LEU A 9 -0.77 3.77 -8.70
N ILE A 10 -1.37 2.58 -8.82
CA ILE A 10 -1.64 1.69 -7.69
C ILE A 10 -1.12 0.29 -8.01
N THR A 11 -0.20 -0.23 -7.21
CA THR A 11 0.25 -1.62 -7.33
C THR A 11 -0.68 -2.57 -6.58
N GLY A 12 -0.88 -3.78 -7.08
CA GLY A 12 -1.88 -4.72 -6.55
C GLY A 12 -3.31 -4.17 -6.70
N GLY A 13 -3.57 -3.45 -7.79
CA GLY A 13 -4.78 -2.66 -7.97
C GLY A 13 -5.98 -3.43 -8.54
N ALA A 14 -5.84 -4.72 -8.87
CA ALA A 14 -6.92 -5.48 -9.50
C ALA A 14 -7.98 -5.99 -8.51
N ASN A 15 -7.67 -6.01 -7.21
CA ASN A 15 -8.54 -6.61 -6.18
C ASN A 15 -8.44 -5.87 -4.84
N GLY A 16 -9.36 -6.22 -3.92
CA GLY A 16 -9.30 -5.82 -2.51
C GLY A 16 -9.15 -4.31 -2.28
N ILE A 17 -8.23 -3.94 -1.38
CA ILE A 17 -7.95 -2.54 -1.02
C ILE A 17 -7.50 -1.74 -2.25
N GLY A 18 -6.62 -2.31 -3.10
CA GLY A 18 -6.11 -1.63 -4.28
C GLY A 18 -7.21 -1.23 -5.27
N TYR A 19 -8.10 -2.16 -5.60
CA TYR A 19 -9.27 -1.88 -6.46
C TYR A 19 -10.22 -0.86 -5.82
N CYS A 20 -10.55 -1.03 -4.54
CA CYS A 20 -11.42 -0.10 -3.83
C CYS A 20 -10.81 1.31 -3.78
N THR A 21 -9.49 1.41 -3.64
CA THR A 21 -8.76 2.69 -3.66
C THR A 21 -8.77 3.33 -5.04
N ALA A 22 -8.62 2.55 -6.12
CA ALA A 22 -8.78 3.05 -7.49
C ALA A 22 -10.17 3.67 -7.70
N ARG A 23 -11.22 2.94 -7.29
CA ARG A 23 -12.61 3.40 -7.38
C ARG A 23 -12.83 4.67 -6.55
N GLU A 24 -12.34 4.71 -5.31
CA GLU A 24 -12.54 5.85 -4.41
C GLU A 24 -11.79 7.11 -4.85
N LEU A 25 -10.59 6.97 -5.43
CA LEU A 25 -9.87 8.08 -6.04
C LEU A 25 -10.65 8.68 -7.22
N LEU A 26 -11.24 7.85 -8.08
CA LEU A 26 -12.07 8.32 -9.21
C LEU A 26 -13.34 9.02 -8.72
N ARG A 27 -14.01 8.48 -7.68
CA ARG A 27 -15.14 9.16 -7.01
C ARG A 27 -14.74 10.51 -6.41
N SER A 28 -13.51 10.61 -5.91
CA SER A 28 -12.93 11.83 -5.36
C SER A 28 -12.42 12.81 -6.43
N GLY A 29 -12.70 12.54 -7.71
CA GLY A 29 -12.40 13.44 -8.83
C GLY A 29 -11.00 13.28 -9.42
N ALA A 30 -10.28 12.20 -9.11
CA ALA A 30 -9.04 11.89 -9.81
C ALA A 30 -9.29 11.85 -11.33
N LYS A 31 -8.38 12.44 -12.10
CA LYS A 31 -8.45 12.47 -13.56
C LYS A 31 -8.39 11.04 -14.12
N ALA A 32 -7.43 10.24 -13.66
CA ALA A 32 -7.27 8.87 -14.10
C ALA A 32 -6.43 8.04 -13.12
N VAL A 33 -6.61 6.72 -13.14
CA VAL A 33 -5.87 5.76 -12.33
C VAL A 33 -5.25 4.66 -13.19
N ALA A 34 -4.00 4.30 -12.92
CA ALA A 34 -3.37 3.10 -13.47
C ALA A 34 -3.29 2.05 -12.37
N ILE A 35 -3.85 0.87 -12.61
CA ILE A 35 -3.67 -0.28 -11.73
C ILE A 35 -2.64 -1.23 -12.32
N ILE A 36 -1.67 -1.62 -11.50
CA ILE A 36 -0.65 -2.61 -11.85
C ILE A 36 -0.95 -3.88 -11.09
N ASP A 37 -0.95 -5.01 -11.78
CA ASP A 37 -1.12 -6.32 -11.16
C ASP A 37 -0.57 -7.43 -12.06
N LEU A 38 -0.55 -8.66 -11.56
CA LEU A 38 -0.09 -9.83 -12.30
C LEU A 38 -1.01 -10.17 -13.49
N PRO A 39 -0.51 -10.86 -14.53
CA PRO A 39 -1.28 -11.16 -15.74
C PRO A 39 -2.51 -12.05 -15.48
N ASP A 40 -2.47 -12.90 -14.45
CA ASP A 40 -3.55 -13.79 -14.02
C ASP A 40 -4.46 -13.18 -12.94
N SER A 41 -4.29 -11.88 -12.67
CA SER A 41 -5.15 -11.12 -11.77
C SER A 41 -6.53 -10.80 -12.39
N ASN A 42 -7.39 -10.12 -11.62
CA ASN A 42 -8.70 -9.65 -12.08
C ASN A 42 -8.63 -8.29 -12.82
N GLY A 43 -7.46 -7.91 -13.35
CA GLY A 43 -7.18 -6.56 -13.84
C GLY A 43 -8.11 -6.08 -14.96
N GLU A 44 -8.37 -6.91 -15.96
CA GLU A 44 -9.24 -6.57 -17.10
C GLU A 44 -10.70 -6.32 -16.67
N ASN A 45 -11.20 -7.16 -15.76
CA ASN A 45 -12.55 -6.98 -15.21
C ASN A 45 -12.61 -5.72 -14.34
N ALA A 46 -11.57 -5.46 -13.53
CA ALA A 46 -11.49 -4.27 -12.71
C ALA A 46 -11.58 -2.99 -13.57
N ILE A 47 -10.87 -2.92 -14.70
CA ILE A 47 -11.00 -1.79 -15.63
C ILE A 47 -12.40 -1.71 -16.23
N THR A 48 -12.96 -2.84 -16.66
CA THR A 48 -14.32 -2.87 -17.21
C THR A 48 -15.34 -2.28 -16.23
N GLU A 49 -15.25 -2.62 -14.94
CA GLU A 49 -16.15 -2.06 -13.92
C GLU A 49 -15.89 -0.58 -13.63
N LEU A 50 -14.62 -0.15 -13.57
CA LEU A 50 -14.29 1.27 -13.42
C LEU A 50 -14.78 2.10 -14.61
N GLU A 51 -14.65 1.61 -15.85
CA GLU A 51 -15.13 2.31 -17.03
C GLU A 51 -16.66 2.35 -17.12
N LYS A 52 -17.37 1.34 -16.61
CA LYS A 52 -18.83 1.39 -16.47
C LYS A 52 -19.28 2.48 -15.52
N GLU A 53 -18.55 2.71 -14.43
CA GLU A 53 -18.90 3.69 -13.41
C GLU A 53 -18.46 5.12 -13.78
N PHE A 54 -17.26 5.29 -14.33
CA PHE A 54 -16.62 6.61 -14.53
C PHE A 54 -16.44 7.01 -16.00
N GLY A 55 -16.71 6.11 -16.95
CA GLY A 55 -16.48 6.31 -18.38
C GLY A 55 -15.07 5.89 -18.84
N ALA A 56 -14.91 5.83 -20.16
CA ALA A 56 -13.67 5.38 -20.79
C ALA A 56 -12.49 6.35 -20.53
N ASN A 57 -11.26 5.80 -20.53
CA ASN A 57 -9.99 6.53 -20.36
C ASN A 57 -9.72 7.09 -18.96
N HIS A 58 -10.56 6.77 -17.97
CA HIS A 58 -10.31 7.10 -16.57
C HIS A 58 -9.51 6.03 -15.82
N ALA A 59 -9.39 4.82 -16.37
CA ALA A 59 -8.59 3.76 -15.78
C ALA A 59 -7.81 3.00 -16.86
N ILE A 60 -6.60 2.53 -16.54
CA ILE A 60 -5.84 1.58 -17.38
C ILE A 60 -5.29 0.45 -16.51
N PHE A 61 -5.28 -0.76 -17.05
CA PHE A 61 -4.60 -1.91 -16.46
C PHE A 61 -3.24 -2.12 -17.12
N LEU A 62 -2.23 -2.32 -16.28
CA LEU A 62 -0.87 -2.60 -16.70
C LEU A 62 -0.43 -3.91 -16.06
N ILE A 63 -0.04 -4.87 -16.88
CA ILE A 63 0.55 -6.12 -16.41
C ILE A 63 1.97 -5.84 -15.93
N GLY A 64 2.29 -6.17 -14.69
CA GLY A 64 3.65 -6.09 -14.17
C GLY A 64 3.81 -6.64 -12.76
N ASP A 65 4.93 -7.32 -12.54
CA ASP A 65 5.34 -7.80 -11.22
C ASP A 65 6.20 -6.74 -10.49
N VAL A 66 5.80 -6.35 -9.29
CA VAL A 66 6.57 -5.42 -8.44
C VAL A 66 7.91 -6.00 -7.95
N ALA A 67 8.04 -7.33 -7.95
CA ALA A 67 9.31 -8.01 -7.69
C ALA A 67 10.30 -7.84 -8.87
N ASN A 68 9.80 -7.58 -10.08
CA ASN A 68 10.60 -7.32 -11.27
C ASN A 68 10.82 -5.81 -11.49
N ALA A 69 12.08 -5.37 -11.41
CA ALA A 69 12.43 -3.96 -11.55
C ALA A 69 12.16 -3.38 -12.93
N GLU A 70 12.33 -4.17 -13.99
CA GLU A 70 12.18 -3.73 -15.37
C GLU A 70 10.69 -3.57 -15.72
N GLU A 71 9.87 -4.53 -15.31
CA GLU A 71 8.42 -4.48 -15.49
C GLU A 71 7.78 -3.31 -14.74
N LEU A 72 8.14 -3.10 -13.46
CA LEU A 72 7.62 -1.98 -12.69
C LEU A 72 8.05 -0.63 -13.29
N THR A 73 9.29 -0.52 -13.77
CA THR A 73 9.77 0.69 -14.45
C THR A 73 8.99 0.94 -15.74
N ALA A 74 8.71 -0.11 -16.52
CA ALA A 74 7.90 -0.01 -17.73
C ALA A 74 6.47 0.45 -17.42
N CYS A 75 5.87 -0.05 -16.34
CA CYS A 75 4.53 0.38 -15.91
C CYS A 75 4.49 1.87 -15.55
N PHE A 76 5.44 2.37 -14.76
CA PHE A 76 5.55 3.79 -14.44
C PHE A 76 5.65 4.66 -15.70
N LYS A 77 6.52 4.27 -16.64
CA LYS A 77 6.67 4.96 -17.93
C LYS A 77 5.33 4.97 -18.68
N LYS A 78 4.65 3.83 -18.78
CA LYS A 78 3.38 3.72 -19.50
C LYS A 78 2.27 4.55 -18.87
N THR A 79 2.18 4.61 -17.54
CA THR A 79 1.23 5.48 -16.85
C THR A 79 1.45 6.95 -17.19
N ILE A 80 2.70 7.42 -17.17
CA ILE A 80 3.04 8.81 -17.51
C ILE A 80 2.76 9.11 -18.99
N GLU A 81 3.07 8.18 -19.90
CA GLU A 81 2.75 8.32 -21.32
C GLU A 81 1.23 8.42 -21.57
N SER A 82 0.45 7.58 -20.88
CA SER A 82 -1.00 7.54 -21.05
C SER A 82 -1.70 8.79 -20.48
N PHE A 83 -1.26 9.27 -19.32
CA PHE A 83 -1.97 10.35 -18.61
C PHE A 83 -1.32 11.73 -18.72
N GLY A 84 -0.06 11.78 -19.18
CA GLY A 84 0.79 12.97 -19.31
C GLY A 84 1.44 13.42 -17.99
N THR A 85 1.05 12.84 -16.85
CA THR A 85 1.58 13.17 -15.53
C THR A 85 1.34 12.04 -14.54
N LEU A 86 2.02 12.10 -13.40
CA LEU A 86 1.85 11.21 -12.25
C LEU A 86 1.90 12.07 -11.00
N ASP A 87 0.83 12.08 -10.20
CA ASP A 87 0.74 12.87 -8.97
C ASP A 87 0.75 12.01 -7.70
N ILE A 88 0.21 10.79 -7.80
CA ILE A 88 -0.02 9.89 -6.66
C ILE A 88 0.53 8.49 -6.98
N VAL A 89 1.29 7.91 -6.07
CA VAL A 89 1.70 6.50 -6.12
C VAL A 89 1.22 5.80 -4.86
N ILE A 90 0.53 4.68 -4.99
CA ILE A 90 0.10 3.83 -3.88
C ILE A 90 0.77 2.47 -4.04
N ASN A 91 1.76 2.20 -3.19
CA ASN A 91 2.43 0.92 -3.13
C ASN A 91 1.59 -0.02 -2.25
N ASN A 92 0.64 -0.72 -2.85
CA ASN A 92 -0.34 -1.58 -2.16
C ASN A 92 -0.10 -3.09 -2.37
N ALA A 93 0.62 -3.50 -3.42
CA ALA A 93 0.90 -4.91 -3.68
C ALA A 93 1.52 -5.60 -2.45
N GLY A 94 0.97 -6.76 -2.08
CA GLY A 94 1.42 -7.53 -0.93
C GLY A 94 0.92 -8.98 -0.97
N ILE A 95 1.74 -9.88 -0.43
CA ILE A 95 1.43 -11.31 -0.27
C ILE A 95 1.75 -11.76 1.16
N MET A 96 1.13 -12.87 1.57
CA MET A 96 1.24 -13.41 2.91
C MET A 96 1.34 -14.93 2.82
N ASN A 97 2.55 -15.44 3.03
CA ASN A 97 2.88 -16.85 3.04
C ASN A 97 4.16 -17.05 3.87
N ASP A 98 4.02 -17.15 5.18
CA ASP A 98 5.17 -17.24 6.10
C ASP A 98 6.02 -18.51 5.88
N ALA A 99 5.47 -19.59 5.30
CA ALA A 99 6.28 -20.78 4.98
C ALA A 99 7.16 -20.63 3.73
N GLU A 100 6.80 -19.77 2.78
CA GLU A 100 7.61 -19.43 1.60
C GLU A 100 7.85 -17.93 1.60
N TRP A 101 8.84 -17.51 2.39
CA TRP A 101 8.94 -16.14 2.84
C TRP A 101 9.75 -15.23 1.91
N GLU A 102 10.69 -15.76 1.13
CA GLU A 102 11.51 -14.96 0.23
C GLU A 102 10.68 -14.12 -0.75
N PRO A 103 9.64 -14.68 -1.40
CA PRO A 103 8.71 -13.89 -2.23
C PRO A 103 8.07 -12.73 -1.47
N MET A 104 7.75 -12.89 -0.17
CA MET A 104 7.18 -11.78 0.62
C MET A 104 8.17 -10.64 0.77
N VAL A 105 9.47 -10.92 0.94
CA VAL A 105 10.49 -9.86 0.99
C VAL A 105 10.60 -9.15 -0.36
N ASP A 106 10.52 -9.89 -1.46
CA ASP A 106 10.59 -9.32 -2.82
C ASP A 106 9.37 -8.44 -3.14
N VAL A 107 8.16 -8.86 -2.78
CA VAL A 107 6.92 -8.13 -3.05
C VAL A 107 6.67 -7.04 -2.00
N ASN A 108 6.55 -7.42 -0.73
CA ASN A 108 6.07 -6.53 0.34
C ASN A 108 7.08 -5.46 0.72
N TYR A 109 8.38 -5.71 0.53
CA TYR A 109 9.43 -4.74 0.84
C TYR A 109 10.12 -4.20 -0.40
N LYS A 110 10.79 -5.06 -1.20
CA LYS A 110 11.53 -4.55 -2.37
C LYS A 110 10.62 -3.89 -3.39
N GLY A 111 9.40 -4.42 -3.62
CA GLY A 111 8.37 -3.79 -4.44
C GLY A 111 8.03 -2.37 -3.98
N VAL A 112 7.78 -2.18 -2.69
CA VAL A 112 7.49 -0.86 -2.07
C VAL A 112 8.68 0.09 -2.22
N VAL A 113 9.91 -0.38 -1.96
CA VAL A 113 11.14 0.41 -2.13
C VAL A 113 11.30 0.87 -3.58
N ARG A 114 11.14 -0.03 -4.55
CA ARG A 114 11.25 0.28 -5.98
C ARG A 114 10.18 1.28 -6.41
N GLY A 115 8.91 1.03 -6.09
CA GLY A 115 7.81 1.93 -6.44
C GLY A 115 7.97 3.32 -5.82
N THR A 116 8.45 3.39 -4.57
CA THR A 116 8.77 4.67 -3.91
C THR A 116 9.91 5.41 -4.63
N ILE A 117 11.01 4.73 -4.97
CA ILE A 117 12.15 5.34 -5.67
C ILE A 117 11.72 5.82 -7.07
N LEU A 118 10.94 5.03 -7.81
CA LEU A 118 10.39 5.44 -9.11
C LEU A 118 9.47 6.66 -8.97
N GLY A 119 8.58 6.66 -7.97
CA GLY A 119 7.74 7.81 -7.64
C GLY A 119 8.56 9.07 -7.35
N LEU A 120 9.61 8.98 -6.52
CA LEU A 120 10.51 10.09 -6.23
C LEU A 120 11.26 10.59 -7.47
N ASN A 121 11.69 9.69 -8.35
CA ASN A 121 12.41 10.03 -9.58
C ASN A 121 11.52 10.75 -10.59
N HIS A 122 10.26 10.33 -10.74
CA HIS A 122 9.33 10.91 -11.72
C HIS A 122 8.61 12.15 -11.19
N MET A 123 8.22 12.17 -9.91
CA MET A 123 7.44 13.26 -9.33
C MET A 123 8.34 14.34 -8.69
N GLY A 124 9.57 14.01 -8.28
CA GLY A 124 10.40 14.88 -7.47
C GLY A 124 10.89 16.16 -8.18
N LYS A 125 10.76 17.31 -7.51
CA LYS A 125 11.24 18.63 -7.99
C LYS A 125 12.73 18.65 -8.32
N HIS A 126 13.56 17.98 -7.51
CA HIS A 126 14.99 17.77 -7.76
C HIS A 126 15.33 17.00 -9.06
N LYS A 127 14.34 16.41 -9.73
CA LYS A 127 14.45 15.74 -11.04
C LYS A 127 13.61 16.43 -12.13
N GLY A 128 13.09 17.63 -11.86
CA GLY A 128 12.24 18.39 -12.78
C GLY A 128 10.74 18.07 -12.70
N GLY A 129 10.33 17.21 -11.75
CA GLY A 129 8.91 16.96 -11.47
C GLY A 129 8.25 18.10 -10.69
N LYS A 130 6.96 17.95 -10.37
CA LYS A 130 6.14 18.99 -9.70
C LYS A 130 5.97 18.78 -8.20
N GLY A 131 6.52 17.70 -7.65
CA GLY A 131 6.11 17.14 -6.37
C GLY A 131 4.98 16.11 -6.55
N GLY A 132 4.51 15.54 -5.45
CA GLY A 132 3.52 14.46 -5.48
C GLY A 132 3.22 13.88 -4.11
N THR A 133 2.52 12.74 -4.09
CA THR A 133 2.26 11.97 -2.87
C THR A 133 2.53 10.49 -3.12
N ILE A 134 3.28 9.86 -2.22
CA ILE A 134 3.47 8.41 -2.17
C ILE A 134 2.77 7.91 -0.92
N VAL A 135 1.93 6.89 -1.06
CA VAL A 135 1.34 6.15 0.07
C VAL A 135 1.94 4.75 0.06
N ASN A 136 2.62 4.39 1.13
CA ASN A 136 3.11 3.04 1.34
C ASN A 136 2.13 2.26 2.21
N MET A 137 1.77 1.06 1.75
CA MET A 137 0.97 0.12 2.52
C MET A 137 1.87 -0.66 3.49
N SER A 138 1.51 -0.63 4.77
CA SER A 138 2.04 -1.54 5.80
C SER A 138 0.86 -2.29 6.42
N SER A 139 0.87 -2.49 7.73
CA SER A 139 -0.22 -3.09 8.51
C SER A 139 -0.13 -2.66 9.97
N ILE A 140 -1.19 -2.82 10.75
CA ILE A 140 -1.12 -2.68 12.21
C ILE A 140 -0.06 -3.61 12.82
N ILE A 141 0.19 -4.77 12.21
CA ILE A 141 1.23 -5.70 12.67
C ILE A 141 2.65 -5.26 12.29
N GLY A 142 2.79 -4.15 11.55
CA GLY A 142 4.05 -3.44 11.38
C GLY A 142 4.32 -2.42 12.50
N LEU A 143 3.35 -2.22 13.40
CA LEU A 143 3.46 -1.34 14.57
C LEU A 143 3.57 -2.13 15.88
N GLN A 144 3.06 -3.35 15.89
CA GLN A 144 3.19 -4.30 17.00
C GLN A 144 3.53 -5.69 16.45
N GLY A 145 4.41 -6.41 17.14
CA GLY A 145 4.75 -7.78 16.75
C GLY A 145 3.52 -8.68 16.77
N ASN A 146 3.43 -9.58 15.81
CA ASN A 146 2.38 -10.60 15.76
C ASN A 146 3.04 -11.98 15.70
N PRO A 147 2.79 -12.87 16.68
CA PRO A 147 3.43 -14.18 16.73
C PRO A 147 2.93 -15.13 15.62
N ILE A 148 1.75 -14.89 15.05
CA ILE A 148 1.12 -15.75 14.04
C ILE A 148 1.78 -15.62 12.65
N ALA A 149 2.25 -14.43 12.31
CA ALA A 149 2.86 -14.13 11.01
C ALA A 149 4.10 -13.23 11.17
N PRO A 150 5.15 -13.73 11.85
CA PRO A 150 6.31 -12.92 12.23
C PRO A 150 7.10 -12.42 11.01
N ILE A 151 7.12 -13.14 9.89
CA ILE A 151 7.86 -12.71 8.71
C ILE A 151 7.06 -11.67 7.93
N TYR A 152 5.75 -11.89 7.74
CA TYR A 152 4.86 -10.85 7.20
C TYR A 152 4.91 -9.57 8.05
N ALA A 153 4.88 -9.69 9.38
CA ALA A 153 5.07 -8.57 10.31
C ALA A 153 6.43 -7.90 10.08
N GLY A 154 7.52 -8.67 9.98
CA GLY A 154 8.86 -8.17 9.68
C GLY A 154 8.93 -7.33 8.40
N THR A 155 8.28 -7.75 7.33
CA THR A 155 8.18 -6.94 6.10
C THR A 155 7.40 -5.63 6.33
N SER A 156 6.35 -5.67 7.15
CA SER A 156 5.54 -4.49 7.50
C SER A 156 6.33 -3.47 8.33
N PHE A 157 7.12 -3.94 9.31
CA PHE A 157 8.07 -3.12 10.06
C PHE A 157 9.15 -2.49 9.16
N ALA A 158 9.65 -3.25 8.17
CA ALA A 158 10.63 -2.73 7.22
C ALA A 158 10.06 -1.54 6.40
N VAL A 159 8.79 -1.62 5.97
CA VAL A 159 8.11 -0.51 5.27
C VAL A 159 7.93 0.71 6.18
N VAL A 160 7.61 0.51 7.47
CA VAL A 160 7.50 1.60 8.47
C VAL A 160 8.84 2.33 8.61
N GLY A 161 9.92 1.57 8.83
CA GLY A 161 11.28 2.13 8.97
C GLY A 161 11.77 2.82 7.70
N PHE A 162 11.54 2.21 6.54
CA PHE A 162 11.88 2.79 5.23
C PHE A 162 11.15 4.10 4.98
N THR A 163 9.82 4.14 5.20
CA THR A 163 9.01 5.35 5.00
C THR A 163 9.45 6.49 5.92
N SER A 164 9.71 6.17 7.19
CA SER A 164 10.20 7.14 8.19
C SER A 164 11.58 7.71 7.85
N SER A 165 12.41 6.95 7.12
CA SER A 165 13.74 7.39 6.69
C SER A 165 13.72 8.38 5.53
N LEU A 166 12.57 8.59 4.88
CA LEU A 166 12.44 9.46 3.70
C LEU A 166 11.95 10.88 4.04
N LEU A 167 11.50 11.12 5.27
CA LEU A 167 10.76 12.33 5.63
C LEU A 167 11.58 13.61 5.45
N THR A 168 12.89 13.55 5.71
CA THR A 168 13.82 14.68 5.60
C THR A 168 14.01 15.18 4.16
N PHE A 169 13.59 14.41 3.16
CA PHE A 169 13.77 14.79 1.75
C PHE A 169 12.62 15.61 1.17
N TYR A 170 11.54 15.85 1.92
CA TYR A 170 10.36 16.56 1.42
C TYR A 170 10.66 17.93 0.83
N GLU A 171 11.46 18.76 1.51
CA GLU A 171 11.81 20.11 1.00
C GLU A 171 12.55 20.05 -0.35
N LYS A 172 13.35 19.00 -0.56
CA LYS A 172 14.09 18.78 -1.81
C LYS A 172 13.21 18.20 -2.91
N THR A 173 12.33 17.28 -2.58
CA THR A 173 11.56 16.50 -3.57
C THR A 173 10.20 17.13 -3.87
N GLY A 174 9.59 17.84 -2.93
CA GLY A 174 8.18 18.22 -2.96
C GLY A 174 7.22 17.03 -2.93
N VAL A 175 7.71 15.82 -2.64
CA VAL A 175 6.91 14.59 -2.61
C VAL A 175 6.67 14.19 -1.17
N ARG A 176 5.40 14.22 -0.73
CA ARG A 176 5.02 13.70 0.58
C ARG A 176 5.12 12.17 0.54
N VAL A 177 5.65 11.56 1.58
CA VAL A 177 5.59 10.11 1.76
C VAL A 177 4.74 9.82 2.99
N LEU A 178 3.67 9.04 2.81
CA LEU A 178 2.65 8.74 3.79
C LEU A 178 2.61 7.23 4.03
N LEU A 179 2.14 6.82 5.21
CA LEU A 179 2.03 5.43 5.60
C LEU A 179 0.60 5.12 6.03
N ILE A 180 0.04 4.04 5.51
CA ILE A 180 -1.25 3.49 5.96
C ILE A 180 -1.01 2.10 6.57
N CYS A 181 -1.62 1.85 7.72
CA CYS A 181 -1.52 0.62 8.48
C CYS A 181 -2.93 0.03 8.68
N PRO A 182 -3.45 -0.76 7.73
CA PRO A 182 -4.74 -1.41 7.90
C PRO A 182 -4.68 -2.55 8.91
N GLY A 183 -5.77 -2.70 9.66
CA GLY A 183 -6.11 -3.90 10.40
C GLY A 183 -6.65 -5.03 9.51
N LEU A 184 -7.21 -6.06 10.14
CA LEU A 184 -7.77 -7.21 9.42
C LEU A 184 -8.83 -6.74 8.42
N THR A 185 -8.62 -7.01 7.14
CA THR A 185 -9.49 -6.52 6.06
C THR A 185 -9.99 -7.69 5.23
N THR A 186 -11.30 -7.71 4.93
CA THR A 186 -11.97 -8.78 4.18
C THR A 186 -11.52 -8.82 2.71
N THR A 187 -10.38 -9.45 2.46
CA THR A 187 -9.73 -9.56 1.15
C THR A 187 -9.32 -11.00 0.87
N GLY A 188 -9.02 -11.30 -0.40
CA GLY A 188 -8.49 -12.63 -0.78
C GLY A 188 -7.20 -13.01 -0.04
N LEU A 189 -6.37 -12.01 0.30
CA LEU A 189 -5.14 -12.21 1.07
C LEU A 189 -5.42 -12.78 2.46
N ALA A 190 -6.30 -12.12 3.22
CA ALA A 190 -6.67 -12.56 4.57
C ALA A 190 -7.38 -13.92 4.56
N SER A 191 -8.31 -14.12 3.62
CA SER A 191 -9.04 -15.39 3.47
C SER A 191 -8.11 -16.57 3.15
N LYS A 192 -7.08 -16.36 2.32
CA LYS A 192 -6.08 -17.39 2.01
C LYS A 192 -5.21 -17.71 3.22
N PHE A 193 -4.79 -16.70 3.97
CA PHE A 193 -4.00 -16.91 5.18
C PHE A 193 -4.76 -17.70 6.26
N MET A 194 -6.00 -17.29 6.56
CA MET A 194 -6.83 -17.96 7.57
C MET A 194 -7.17 -19.41 7.22
N SER A 195 -7.26 -19.74 5.93
CA SER A 195 -7.62 -21.09 5.48
C SER A 195 -6.43 -22.04 5.33
N SER A 196 -5.22 -21.52 5.14
CA SER A 196 -4.05 -22.35 4.84
C SER A 196 -3.35 -22.92 6.08
N LYS A 197 -3.51 -22.29 7.26
CA LYS A 197 -2.73 -22.59 8.48
C LYS A 197 -1.21 -22.67 8.21
N VAL A 198 -0.73 -21.89 7.24
CA VAL A 198 0.67 -21.92 6.81
C VAL A 198 1.48 -21.01 7.72
N TYR A 199 2.17 -21.63 8.68
CA TYR A 199 3.01 -20.96 9.65
C TYR A 199 4.49 -21.21 9.35
N ALA A 200 5.34 -20.17 9.43
CA ALA A 200 6.79 -20.30 9.24
C ALA A 200 7.44 -21.17 10.32
N MET A 201 6.89 -21.12 11.52
CA MET A 201 7.42 -21.77 12.70
C MET A 201 6.39 -22.75 13.24
N ASP A 202 6.84 -23.95 13.58
CA ASP A 202 6.09 -25.00 14.29
C ASP A 202 5.77 -24.64 15.75
N LEU A 203 6.13 -23.42 16.17
CA LEU A 203 5.85 -22.83 17.47
C LEU A 203 4.38 -22.38 17.64
N LEU A 204 3.64 -22.25 16.55
CA LEU A 204 2.24 -21.85 16.57
C LEU A 204 1.36 -23.09 16.69
N ASP A 205 0.82 -23.32 17.88
CA ASP A 205 -0.29 -24.25 18.05
C ASP A 205 -1.63 -23.59 17.68
N ASP A 206 -2.63 -24.43 17.42
CA ASP A 206 -3.98 -23.99 17.07
C ASP A 206 -4.63 -23.13 18.17
N GLU A 207 -4.19 -23.27 19.44
CA GLU A 207 -4.75 -22.54 20.58
C GLU A 207 -4.27 -21.09 20.59
N ILE A 208 -2.97 -20.84 20.39
CA ILE A 208 -2.39 -19.50 20.25
C ILE A 208 -3.00 -18.79 19.05
N ALA A 209 -3.08 -19.48 17.90
CA ALA A 209 -3.68 -18.91 16.69
C ALA A 209 -5.15 -18.53 16.92
N ALA A 210 -5.95 -19.42 17.52
CA ALA A 210 -7.35 -19.15 17.84
C ALA A 210 -7.51 -17.97 18.80
N LYS A 211 -6.70 -17.91 19.86
CA LYS A 211 -6.74 -16.83 20.87
C LYS A 211 -6.48 -15.47 20.24
N GLU A 212 -5.43 -15.34 19.45
CA GLU A 212 -5.10 -14.08 18.77
C GLU A 212 -6.16 -13.69 17.73
N MET A 213 -6.81 -14.66 17.07
CA MET A 213 -7.92 -14.40 16.14
C MET A 213 -9.21 -13.95 16.83
N THR A 214 -9.48 -14.38 18.08
CA THR A 214 -10.74 -14.02 18.77
C THR A 214 -10.91 -12.52 19.03
N THR A 215 -9.81 -11.76 19.04
CA THR A 215 -9.80 -10.32 19.28
C THR A 215 -9.76 -9.49 18.00
N MET A 216 -9.72 -10.12 16.82
CA MET A 216 -9.65 -9.41 15.55
C MET A 216 -11.04 -9.12 15.01
N GLU A 217 -11.38 -7.83 14.94
CA GLU A 217 -12.52 -7.36 14.15
C GLU A 217 -12.06 -7.07 12.72
N SER A 218 -12.85 -7.52 11.75
CA SER A 218 -12.55 -7.26 10.34
C SER A 218 -13.20 -5.97 9.87
N GLN A 219 -12.55 -5.28 8.93
CA GLN A 219 -13.11 -4.13 8.21
C GLN A 219 -13.28 -4.42 6.72
N SER A 220 -14.04 -3.58 6.02
CA SER A 220 -14.20 -3.62 4.56
C SER A 220 -13.01 -2.99 3.83
N PRO A 221 -12.64 -3.47 2.61
CA PRO A 221 -11.63 -2.82 1.79
C PRO A 221 -12.04 -1.40 1.34
N GLU A 222 -13.34 -1.13 1.21
CA GLU A 222 -13.88 0.21 0.99
C GLU A 222 -13.55 1.20 2.10
N HIS A 223 -13.62 0.75 3.35
CA HIS A 223 -13.29 1.58 4.50
C HIS A 223 -11.81 1.97 4.50
N VAL A 224 -10.93 1.01 4.21
CA VAL A 224 -9.49 1.29 4.05
C VAL A 224 -9.23 2.24 2.87
N ALA A 225 -9.93 2.07 1.74
CA ALA A 225 -9.82 2.97 0.60
C ALA A 225 -10.20 4.42 0.95
N THR A 226 -11.27 4.59 1.74
CA THR A 226 -11.71 5.89 2.27
C THR A 226 -10.62 6.50 3.16
N ALA A 227 -10.02 5.70 4.04
CA ALA A 227 -8.91 6.13 4.90
C ALA A 227 -7.67 6.56 4.10
N ILE A 228 -7.35 5.88 3.00
CA ILE A 228 -6.23 6.24 2.11
C ILE A 228 -6.50 7.59 1.43
N VAL A 229 -7.71 7.81 0.92
CA VAL A 229 -8.12 9.09 0.34
C VAL A 229 -8.02 10.21 1.38
N GLU A 230 -8.55 10.00 2.58
CA GLU A 230 -8.45 10.96 3.67
C GLU A 230 -6.98 11.27 4.04
N LEU A 231 -6.13 10.24 4.11
CA LEU A 231 -4.70 10.38 4.36
C LEU A 231 -4.02 11.23 3.27
N ILE A 232 -4.34 11.02 1.99
CA ILE A 232 -3.80 11.82 0.88
C ILE A 232 -4.24 13.29 1.01
N GLU A 233 -5.50 13.53 1.34
CA GLU A 233 -6.05 14.88 1.44
C GLU A 233 -5.48 15.66 2.63
N LYS A 234 -5.53 15.04 3.82
CA LYS A 234 -5.30 15.71 5.11
C LYS A 234 -3.91 15.44 5.70
N GLY A 235 -3.26 14.32 5.35
CA GLY A 235 -1.97 13.92 5.92
C GLY A 235 -0.81 14.86 5.56
N GLY A 236 -0.07 15.30 6.56
CA GLY A 236 1.24 15.94 6.36
C GLY A 236 2.30 14.94 5.89
N ASN A 237 3.46 15.42 5.42
CA ASN A 237 4.58 14.54 5.11
C ASN A 237 4.95 13.67 6.34
N GLY A 238 5.02 12.35 6.16
CA GLY A 238 5.29 11.39 7.23
C GLY A 238 4.11 11.04 8.12
N ALA A 239 2.90 11.46 7.78
CA ALA A 239 1.72 10.99 8.50
C ALA A 239 1.58 9.47 8.39
N VAL A 240 1.29 8.84 9.52
CA VAL A 240 0.98 7.42 9.65
C VAL A 240 -0.45 7.29 10.11
N PHE A 241 -1.32 6.68 9.30
CA PHE A 241 -2.70 6.40 9.68
C PHE A 241 -2.90 4.92 9.96
N VAL A 242 -3.72 4.63 10.97
CA VAL A 242 -4.29 3.30 11.21
C VAL A 242 -5.75 3.31 10.77
N SER A 243 -6.17 2.26 10.06
CA SER A 243 -7.57 1.99 9.70
C SER A 243 -7.91 0.60 10.20
N GLU A 244 -8.88 0.47 11.11
CA GLU A 244 -9.30 -0.83 11.66
C GLU A 244 -10.76 -0.81 12.07
N ASN A 245 -11.39 -1.99 12.10
CA ASN A 245 -12.71 -2.25 12.68
C ASN A 245 -13.86 -1.38 12.12
N ASP A 246 -13.75 -0.96 10.84
CA ASP A 246 -14.65 0.00 10.18
C ASP A 246 -14.85 1.31 11.00
N GLN A 247 -13.88 1.66 11.86
CA GLN A 247 -13.87 2.90 12.65
C GLN A 247 -13.10 4.02 11.93
N PRO A 248 -13.41 5.31 12.19
CA PRO A 248 -12.67 6.41 11.60
C PRO A 248 -11.15 6.24 11.75
N ALA A 249 -10.41 6.37 10.64
CA ALA A 249 -8.97 6.24 10.66
C ALA A 249 -8.33 7.31 11.56
N TYR A 250 -7.22 6.96 12.21
CA TYR A 250 -6.56 7.83 13.17
C TYR A 250 -5.05 7.91 12.92
N ALA A 251 -4.49 9.08 13.18
CA ALA A 251 -3.06 9.29 13.08
C ALA A 251 -2.33 8.70 14.29
N VAL A 252 -1.18 8.06 14.05
CA VAL A 252 -0.30 7.56 15.11
C VAL A 252 1.07 8.20 15.00
N GLN A 253 1.71 8.37 16.17
CA GLN A 253 3.09 8.83 16.25
C GLN A 253 3.99 7.62 16.49
N LEU A 254 4.94 7.39 15.59
CA LEU A 254 5.94 6.35 15.78
C LEU A 254 6.91 6.77 16.88
N PRO A 255 7.22 5.90 17.86
CA PRO A 255 8.25 6.19 18.85
C PRO A 255 9.60 6.29 18.16
N ILE A 256 10.40 7.31 18.50
CA ILE A 256 11.77 7.40 18.00
C ILE A 256 12.63 6.49 18.91
N TYR A 257 13.45 5.61 18.32
CA TYR A 257 14.31 4.72 19.10
C TYR A 257 15.22 5.46 20.09
N THR A 258 15.53 6.73 19.85
CA THR A 258 16.28 7.59 20.78
C THR A 258 15.53 7.90 22.07
N ASP A 259 14.20 7.76 22.08
CA ASP A 259 13.35 7.91 23.26
C ASP A 259 13.34 6.63 24.11
N LEU A 260 13.84 5.51 23.57
CA LEU A 260 14.02 4.27 24.32
C LEU A 260 15.21 4.44 25.26
N LYS A 261 14.93 4.68 26.55
CA LYS A 261 15.93 4.53 27.60
C LYS A 261 16.25 3.06 27.77
N ILE A 262 17.27 2.58 27.08
CA ILE A 262 17.82 1.25 27.29
C ILE A 262 18.77 1.33 28.48
N SER A 263 18.35 0.80 29.64
CA SER A 263 19.30 0.47 30.70
C SER A 263 20.21 -0.63 30.17
N VAL A 264 21.52 -0.35 30.09
CA VAL A 264 22.54 -1.37 29.76
C VAL A 264 22.67 -2.35 30.92
#